data_AF-A0AAE0VNL7-F1
#
_entry.id   AF-A0AAE0VNL7-F1
#
_cell.length_a   1.000
_cell.length_b   1.000
_cell.length_c   1.000
_cell.angle_alpha   90.00
_cell.angle_beta   90.00
_cell.angle_gamma   90.00
#
_symmetry.space_group_name_H-M   'P 1'
#
loop_
_entity.id
_entity.type
_entity.pdbx_description
1 polymer ?
#
loop_
_entity_poly.entity_id
_entity_poly.type
_entity_poly.pdbx_seq_one_letter_code
_entity_poly.pdbx_strand_id
1 'polypeptide(L)'
;MIFNCTIRLDLISGWVLGLGPCGLNCSRASINSDTNLTRKKVMQIQNDPYYFGNWTVAYKLNGDRNVQVDYINDKIYNNMVQKVIDVSEKGNWEQDWMSVPIPMISGATFMDIM
;
A
#
# COMPACT_ATOMS: atom_id res chain seq x y z
N MET A 1 14.07 -19.40 -19.23
CA MET A 1 13.57 -19.77 -17.89
C MET A 1 13.19 -18.46 -17.21
N ILE A 2 11.90 -18.20 -16.96
CA ILE A 2 11.47 -16.98 -16.28
C ILE A 2 11.61 -17.27 -14.78
N PHE A 3 12.54 -16.59 -14.10
CA PHE A 3 12.59 -16.64 -12.64
C PHE A 3 11.50 -15.73 -12.10
N ASN A 4 10.50 -16.31 -11.43
CA ASN A 4 9.52 -15.54 -10.66
C ASN A 4 10.17 -15.10 -9.35
N CYS A 5 10.84 -13.94 -9.39
CA CYS A 5 11.28 -13.25 -8.19
C CYS A 5 10.12 -12.38 -7.70
N THR A 6 9.82 -12.41 -6.41
CA THR A 6 8.83 -11.53 -5.77
C THR A 6 9.56 -10.70 -4.75
N ILE A 7 9.43 -9.37 -4.84
CA ILE A 7 9.89 -8.47 -3.77
C ILE A 7 8.74 -8.25 -2.80
N ARG A 8 9.08 -7.96 -1.55
CA ARG A 8 8.11 -7.49 -0.56
C ARG A 8 8.35 -6.01 -0.32
N LEU A 9 7.32 -5.21 -0.56
CA LEU A 9 7.32 -3.81 -0.16
C LEU A 9 6.65 -3.72 1.21
N ASP A 10 7.38 -3.17 2.18
CA ASP A 10 6.85 -2.84 3.51
C ASP A 10 6.79 -1.30 3.62
N LEU A 11 5.61 -0.76 3.88
CA LEU A 11 5.35 0.67 4.03
C LEU A 11 4.82 0.95 5.42
N ILE A 12 5.24 2.06 6.00
CA ILE A 12 4.65 2.61 7.22
C ILE A 12 4.08 3.98 6.89
N SER A 13 2.78 4.15 7.12
CA SER A 13 2.04 5.38 6.81
C SER A 13 1.38 5.95 8.05
N GLY A 14 1.46 7.27 8.20
CA GLY A 14 0.78 8.03 9.24
C GLY A 14 -0.42 8.78 8.66
N TRP A 15 -1.53 8.81 9.39
CA TRP A 15 -2.77 9.46 8.98
C TRP A 15 -3.33 10.30 10.12
N VAL A 16 -4.15 11.29 9.75
CA VAL A 16 -5.04 11.92 10.71
C VAL A 16 -6.00 10.85 11.24
N LEU A 17 -6.19 10.84 12.57
CA LEU A 17 -7.04 9.84 13.23
C LEU A 17 -8.43 9.79 12.59
N GLY A 18 -8.87 8.59 12.23
CA GLY A 18 -10.18 8.38 11.62
C GLY A 18 -10.23 8.58 10.10
N LEU A 19 -9.19 9.15 9.49
CA LEU A 19 -9.07 9.32 8.04
C LEU A 19 -8.16 8.27 7.39
N GLY A 20 -7.42 7.50 8.18
CA GLY A 20 -6.59 6.44 7.65
C GLY A 20 -7.34 5.10 7.48
N PRO A 21 -6.60 4.03 7.17
CA PRO A 21 -7.14 2.69 6.97
C PRO A 21 -7.87 2.11 8.19
N CYS A 22 -7.57 2.59 9.40
CA CYS A 22 -8.23 2.16 10.62
C CYS A 22 -9.67 2.69 10.74
N GLY A 23 -9.98 3.78 10.02
CA GLY A 23 -11.31 4.38 9.91
C GLY A 23 -11.77 5.14 11.16
N LEU A 24 -12.95 5.75 11.08
CA LEU A 24 -13.47 6.74 12.04
C LEU A 24 -13.46 6.34 13.53
N ASN A 25 -13.51 5.04 13.83
CA ASN A 25 -13.55 4.53 15.19
C ASN A 25 -12.17 4.04 15.67
N CYS A 26 -11.09 4.48 15.01
CA CYS A 26 -9.74 4.08 15.39
C CYS A 26 -9.41 4.59 16.80
N SER A 27 -8.80 3.71 17.60
CA SER A 27 -8.34 4.03 18.95
C SER A 27 -7.11 3.19 19.27
N ARG A 28 -6.51 3.41 20.44
CA ARG A 28 -5.41 2.57 20.92
C ARG A 28 -5.78 1.08 21.03
N ALA A 29 -7.06 0.76 21.23
CA ALA A 29 -7.53 -0.62 21.24
C ALA A 29 -7.45 -1.29 19.85
N SER A 30 -7.32 -0.51 18.78
CA SER A 30 -7.20 -0.99 17.40
C SER A 30 -5.79 -1.43 17.04
N ILE A 31 -4.77 -1.17 17.85
CA ILE A 31 -3.38 -1.56 17.58
C ILE A 31 -3.30 -3.09 17.34
N ASN A 32 -2.56 -3.49 16.30
CA ASN A 32 -2.45 -4.84 15.73
C ASN A 32 -3.68 -5.36 14.95
N SER A 33 -4.76 -4.58 14.84
CA SER A 33 -5.94 -4.99 14.06
C SER A 33 -5.68 -4.94 12.55
N ASP A 34 -6.26 -5.88 11.81
CA ASP A 34 -6.31 -5.85 10.35
C ASP A 34 -7.24 -4.73 9.86
N THR A 35 -6.78 -3.97 8.87
CA THR A 35 -7.52 -2.81 8.33
C THR A 35 -8.00 -3.00 6.90
N ASN A 36 -7.83 -4.17 6.28
CA ASN A 36 -8.12 -4.36 4.85
C ASN A 36 -9.60 -4.08 4.50
N LEU A 37 -10.53 -4.54 5.34
CA LEU A 37 -11.96 -4.27 5.14
C LEU A 37 -12.33 -2.81 5.42
N THR A 38 -11.75 -2.23 6.47
CA THR A 38 -12.04 -0.84 6.86
C THR A 38 -11.48 0.14 5.85
N ARG A 39 -10.27 -0.08 5.33
CA ARG A 39 -9.69 0.66 4.22
C ARG A 39 -10.63 0.73 3.02
N LYS A 40 -11.18 -0.42 2.58
CA LYS A 40 -12.14 -0.48 1.47
C LYS A 40 -13.39 0.35 1.76
N LYS A 41 -13.90 0.33 3.00
CA LYS A 41 -15.04 1.16 3.42
C LYS A 41 -14.70 2.65 3.41
N VAL A 42 -13.50 3.04 3.88
CA VAL A 42 -13.05 4.44 3.84
C VAL A 42 -13.00 4.94 2.39
N MET A 43 -12.39 4.17 1.48
CA MET A 43 -12.36 4.51 0.04
C MET A 43 -13.76 4.69 -0.55
N GLN A 44 -14.71 3.82 -0.17
CA GLN A 44 -16.12 3.95 -0.58
C GLN A 44 -16.79 5.20 -0.01
N ILE A 45 -16.58 5.51 1.27
CA ILE A 45 -17.12 6.70 1.93
C ILE A 45 -16.58 7.98 1.28
N GLN A 46 -15.29 8.00 0.95
CA GLN A 46 -14.63 9.12 0.28
C GLN A 46 -14.95 9.19 -1.22
N ASN A 47 -15.61 8.15 -1.76
CA ASN A 47 -15.89 8.00 -3.19
C ASN A 47 -14.63 8.15 -4.06
N ASP A 48 -13.51 7.62 -3.59
CA ASP A 48 -12.22 7.69 -4.26
C ASP A 48 -11.48 6.34 -4.21
N PRO A 49 -11.36 5.61 -5.34
CA PRO A 49 -10.63 4.35 -5.42
C PRO A 49 -9.11 4.49 -5.30
N TYR A 50 -8.58 5.72 -5.27
CA TYR A 50 -7.16 6.03 -5.09
C TYR A 50 -6.89 6.85 -3.82
N TYR A 51 -7.86 6.90 -2.90
CA TYR A 51 -7.78 7.70 -1.67
C TYR A 51 -6.48 7.49 -0.88
N PHE A 52 -5.96 6.26 -0.91
CA PHE A 52 -4.73 5.85 -0.22
C PHE A 52 -3.53 5.68 -1.16
N GLY A 53 -3.50 6.44 -2.26
CA GLY A 53 -2.44 6.45 -3.25
C GLY A 53 -2.83 5.83 -4.59
N ASN A 54 -2.23 6.34 -5.66
CA ASN A 54 -2.32 5.79 -7.00
C ASN A 54 -1.00 5.11 -7.36
N TRP A 55 -0.96 3.80 -7.17
CA TRP A 55 0.27 3.02 -7.13
C TRP A 55 0.78 2.65 -8.51
N THR A 56 2.05 2.94 -8.77
CA THR A 56 2.76 2.61 -10.00
C THR A 56 4.14 2.03 -9.73
N VAL A 57 4.61 1.18 -10.65
CA VAL A 57 5.98 0.66 -10.66
C VAL A 57 6.65 1.07 -11.97
N ALA A 58 7.80 1.70 -11.86
CA ALA A 58 8.65 2.04 -12.99
C ALA A 58 9.81 1.06 -13.10
N TYR A 59 9.98 0.48 -14.28
CA TYR A 59 11.05 -0.48 -14.56
C TYR A 59 11.58 -0.34 -15.98
N LYS A 60 12.77 -0.91 -16.21
CA LYS A 60 13.42 -0.92 -17.52
C LYS A 60 13.91 -2.32 -17.84
N LEU A 61 13.54 -2.86 -19.00
CA LEU A 61 14.04 -4.16 -19.44
C LEU A 61 15.49 -4.04 -19.93
N ASN A 62 16.28 -5.08 -19.68
CA ASN A 62 17.66 -5.12 -20.14
C ASN A 62 17.74 -5.02 -21.67
N GLY A 63 18.45 -4.00 -22.16
CA GLY A 63 18.60 -3.71 -23.58
C GLY A 63 17.60 -2.68 -24.12
N ASP A 64 16.53 -2.37 -23.38
CA ASP A 64 15.60 -1.31 -23.76
C ASP A 64 16.16 0.07 -23.47
N ARG A 65 15.71 1.06 -24.23
CA ARG A 65 16.04 2.48 -23.97
C ARG A 65 14.99 3.17 -23.10
N ASN A 66 13.74 2.72 -23.17
CA ASN A 66 12.58 3.36 -22.55
C ASN A 66 12.27 2.77 -21.17
N VAL A 67 11.72 3.60 -20.30
CA VAL A 67 11.14 3.19 -19.01
C VAL A 67 9.70 2.77 -19.24
N GLN A 68 9.31 1.63 -18.68
CA GLN A 68 7.94 1.15 -18.62
C GLN A 68 7.35 1.54 -17.26
N VAL A 69 6.05 1.86 -17.24
CA VAL A 69 5.31 2.20 -16.02
C VAL A 69 4.03 1.40 -15.99
N ASP A 70 3.89 0.57 -14.96
CA ASP A 70 2.70 -0.25 -14.73
C ASP A 70 1.90 0.30 -13.55
N TYR A 71 0.58 0.44 -13.74
CA TYR A 71 -0.35 0.68 -12.63
C TYR A 71 -0.58 -0.61 -11.86
N ILE A 72 -0.36 -0.58 -10.55
CA ILE A 72 -0.40 -1.77 -9.70
C ILE A 72 -1.44 -1.71 -8.58
N ASN A 73 -2.33 -0.72 -8.60
CA ASN A 73 -3.40 -0.52 -7.60
C ASN A 73 -4.14 -1.83 -7.24
N ASP A 74 -4.64 -2.57 -8.23
CA ASP A 74 -5.35 -3.83 -7.99
C ASP A 74 -4.48 -4.89 -7.32
N LYS A 75 -3.17 -4.93 -7.65
CA LYS A 75 -2.23 -5.85 -7.00
C LYS A 75 -2.03 -5.45 -5.54
N ILE A 76 -1.89 -4.16 -5.25
CA ILE A 76 -1.80 -3.64 -3.88
C ILE A 76 -3.07 -4.02 -3.11
N TYR A 77 -4.24 -3.64 -3.61
CA TYR A 77 -5.50 -3.75 -2.88
C TYR A 77 -5.96 -5.19 -2.64
N ASN A 78 -5.54 -6.13 -3.48
CA ASN A 78 -5.95 -7.53 -3.36
C ASN A 78 -4.94 -8.40 -2.61
N ASN A 79 -3.66 -8.00 -2.53
CA ASN A 79 -2.61 -8.86 -1.98
C ASN A 79 -1.88 -8.26 -0.77
N MET A 80 -2.22 -7.05 -0.35
CA MET A 80 -1.62 -6.45 0.83
C MET A 80 -2.12 -7.08 2.13
N VAL A 81 -1.23 -7.13 3.10
CA VAL A 81 -1.56 -7.27 4.52
C VAL A 81 -1.36 -5.90 5.15
N GLN A 82 -2.32 -5.45 5.95
CA GLN A 82 -2.24 -4.14 6.58
C GLN A 82 -2.70 -4.21 8.04
N LYS A 83 -1.97 -3.54 8.93
CA LYS A 83 -2.28 -3.49 10.36
C LYS A 83 -2.02 -2.12 10.95
N VAL A 84 -2.82 -1.75 11.93
CA VAL A 84 -2.53 -0.59 12.80
C VAL A 84 -1.32 -0.92 13.66
N ILE A 85 -0.32 -0.04 13.69
CA ILE A 85 0.88 -0.23 14.52
C ILE A 85 0.95 0.76 15.68
N ASP A 86 0.34 1.94 15.56
CA ASP A 86 0.26 2.90 16.66
C ASP A 86 -0.91 3.88 16.49
N VAL A 87 -1.41 4.42 17.59
CA VAL A 87 -2.51 5.40 17.64
C VAL A 87 -2.31 6.39 18.79
N SER A 88 -2.43 7.68 18.47
CA SER A 88 -2.42 8.76 19.45
C SER A 88 -3.69 9.58 19.35
N GLU A 89 -4.66 9.30 20.22
CA GLU A 89 -5.92 10.07 20.33
C GLU A 89 -5.64 11.53 20.71
N LYS A 90 -4.70 11.75 21.63
CA LYS A 90 -4.25 13.11 22.00
C LYS A 90 -3.49 13.81 20.87
N GLY A 91 -2.74 13.05 20.07
CA GLY A 91 -1.99 13.55 18.91
C GLY A 91 -2.81 13.67 17.64
N ASN A 92 -4.05 13.17 17.65
CA ASN A 92 -4.94 13.09 16.49
C ASN A 92 -4.34 12.37 15.27
N TRP A 93 -3.63 11.27 15.51
CA TRP A 93 -3.05 10.47 14.43
C TRP A 93 -3.13 8.96 14.68
N GLU A 94 -3.13 8.22 13.58
CA GLU A 94 -2.99 6.76 13.51
C GLU A 94 -1.85 6.39 12.57
N GLN A 95 -1.24 5.23 12.79
CA GLN A 95 -0.17 4.72 11.95
C GLN A 95 -0.45 3.27 11.59
N ASP A 96 -0.22 2.91 10.32
CA ASP A 96 -0.35 1.56 9.83
C ASP A 96 0.94 1.07 9.19
N TRP A 97 1.12 -0.24 9.23
CA TRP A 97 2.07 -0.98 8.44
C TRP A 97 1.34 -1.75 7.35
N MET A 98 1.81 -1.62 6.11
CA MET A 98 1.32 -2.34 4.95
C MET A 98 2.45 -3.16 4.35
N SER A 99 2.18 -4.42 4.00
CA SER A 99 3.11 -5.31 3.34
C SER A 99 2.46 -5.88 2.09
N VAL A 100 3.15 -5.79 0.95
CA VAL A 100 2.62 -6.26 -0.32
C VAL A 100 3.69 -7.00 -1.13
N PRO A 101 3.38 -8.21 -1.64
CA PRO A 101 4.23 -8.89 -2.59
C PRO A 101 4.08 -8.27 -3.98
N ILE A 102 5.18 -7.83 -4.60
CA ILE A 102 5.22 -7.33 -5.96
C ILE A 102 5.99 -8.33 -6.83
N PRO A 103 5.36 -8.94 -7.85
CA PRO A 103 6.05 -9.83 -8.77
C PRO A 103 7.02 -9.02 -9.63
N MET A 104 8.24 -9.52 -9.75
CA MET A 104 9.29 -8.91 -10.55
C MET A 104 9.35 -9.53 -11.93
N ILE A 105 9.60 -8.70 -12.93
CA ILE A 105 9.84 -9.18 -14.29
C ILE A 105 11.32 -9.57 -14.39
N SER A 106 11.59 -10.81 -14.78
CA SER A 106 12.96 -11.29 -15.00
C SER A 106 13.66 -10.44 -16.06
N GLY A 107 14.85 -9.94 -15.73
CA GLY A 107 15.63 -9.07 -16.63
C GLY A 107 15.19 -7.61 -16.63
N ALA A 108 14.31 -7.20 -15.72
CA ALA A 108 14.00 -5.80 -15.47
C ALA A 108 14.89 -5.20 -14.37
N THR A 109 15.34 -3.96 -14.58
CA THR A 109 15.89 -3.09 -13.54
C THR A 109 14.76 -2.21 -13.01
N PHE A 110 14.49 -2.29 -11.71
CA PHE A 110 13.47 -1.48 -11.06
C PHE A 110 14.04 -0.11 -10.75
N MET A 111 13.23 0.91 -11.03
CA MET A 111 13.66 2.30 -10.92
C MET A 111 12.93 3.02 -9.80
N ASP A 112 11.61 2.83 -9.72
CA ASP A 112 10.79 3.55 -8.77
C ASP A 112 9.49 2.80 -8.43
N ILE A 113 8.95 3.09 -7.25
CA ILE A 113 7.60 2.71 -6.83
C ILE A 113 6.97 3.95 -6.17
N MET A 114 5.89 4.43 -6.77
CA MET A 114 5.13 5.60 -6.33
C MET A 114 3.72 5.22 -5.96
#